data_AF-A0AAP5TCM7-F1
#
_entry.id   AF-A0AAP5TCM7-F1
#
_cell.length_a   1.000
_cell.length_b   1.000
_cell.length_c   1.000
_cell.angle_alpha   90.00
_cell.angle_beta   90.00
_cell.angle_gamma   90.00
#
_symmetry.space_group_name_H-M   'P 1'
#
loop_
_entity.id
_entity.type
_entity.pdbx_description
1 polymer ?
#
loop_
_entity_poly.entity_id
_entity_poly.type
_entity_poly.pdbx_seq_one_letter_code
_entity_poly.pdbx_strand_id
1 'polypeptide(L)' 'YQDGAPVADLTDEYGVSNVTIYKWINLYKEDKGSGISKSDVLALQKRLKQLESENDILKKALTIFAKK' A
#
# COMPACT_ATOMS: atom_id res chain seq x y z
N TYR A 1 7.22 1.24 -20.31
CA TYR A 1 8.50 1.68 -20.88
C TYR A 1 8.17 2.61 -22.02
N GLN A 2 7.67 3.78 -21.66
CA GLN A 2 7.29 4.85 -22.58
C GLN A 2 7.72 6.12 -21.82
N ASP A 3 8.72 6.80 -22.35
CA ASP A 3 9.30 8.08 -21.93
C ASP A 3 9.84 8.20 -20.49
N GLY A 4 11.17 8.04 -20.34
CA GLY A 4 11.89 8.34 -19.10
C GLY A 4 13.38 8.04 -19.20
N ALA A 5 14.18 8.77 -18.41
CA ALA A 5 15.61 8.55 -18.27
C ALA A 5 15.90 7.11 -17.78
N PRO A 6 16.98 6.46 -18.26
CA PRO A 6 17.44 5.18 -17.75
C PRO A 6 17.52 5.14 -16.21
N VAL A 7 17.20 3.98 -15.62
CA VAL A 7 17.31 3.77 -14.16
C VAL A 7 18.75 3.99 -13.67
N ALA A 8 19.74 3.77 -14.55
CA ALA A 8 21.15 4.08 -14.31
C ALA A 8 21.37 5.58 -14.07
N ASP A 9 20.84 6.43 -14.95
CA ASP A 9 20.97 7.90 -14.85
C ASP A 9 20.33 8.41 -13.55
N LEU A 10 19.17 7.86 -13.17
CA LEU A 10 18.51 8.18 -11.90
C LEU A 10 19.31 7.73 -10.68
N THR A 11 20.07 6.63 -10.79
CA THR A 11 20.93 6.14 -9.71
C THR A 11 22.09 7.10 -9.47
N ASP A 12 22.69 7.61 -10.55
CA ASP A 12 23.83 8.53 -10.48
C ASP A 12 23.40 9.95 -10.05
N GLU A 13 22.24 10.43 -10.51
CA GLU A 13 21.72 11.77 -10.18
C GLU A 13 21.22 11.86 -8.73
N TYR A 14 20.51 10.84 -8.25
CA TYR A 14 19.86 10.86 -6.93
C TYR A 14 20.56 10.01 -5.87
N GLY A 15 21.63 9.29 -6.23
CA GLY A 15 22.34 8.38 -5.31
C GLY A 15 21.51 7.19 -4.83
N VAL A 16 20.40 6.89 -5.51
CA VAL A 16 19.46 5.83 -5.14
C VAL A 16 19.78 4.57 -5.91
N SER A 17 20.01 3.44 -5.25
CA SER A 17 20.34 2.20 -5.95
C SER A 17 19.28 1.80 -6.99
N ASN A 18 19.73 1.26 -8.13
CA ASN A 18 18.88 0.64 -9.15
C ASN A 18 17.82 -0.31 -8.54
N VAL A 19 18.21 -1.10 -7.53
CA VAL A 19 17.32 -2.04 -6.84
C VAL A 19 16.15 -1.32 -6.15
N THR A 20 16.41 -0.19 -5.51
CA THR A 20 15.38 0.62 -4.84
C THR A 20 14.42 1.22 -5.86
N ILE A 21 14.92 1.73 -6.98
CA ILE A 21 14.08 2.31 -8.04
C ILE A 21 13.16 1.23 -8.62
N TYR A 22 13.68 0.04 -8.96
CA TYR A 22 12.85 -1.06 -9.45
C TYR A 22 11.83 -1.55 -8.41
N LYS A 23 12.17 -1.53 -7.11
CA LYS A 23 11.20 -1.81 -6.05
C LYS A 23 10.04 -0.82 -6.06
N TRP A 24 10.31 0.47 -6.19
CA TRP A 24 9.26 1.49 -6.28
C TRP A 24 8.42 1.33 -7.54
N ILE A 25 9.04 1.10 -8.69
CA ILE A 25 8.31 0.79 -9.93
C ILE A 25 7.37 -0.39 -9.71
N ASN A 26 7.84 -1.50 -9.12
CA ASN A 26 6.99 -2.66 -8.88
C ASN A 26 5.87 -2.41 -7.84
N LEU A 27 6.09 -1.50 -6.89
CA LEU A 27 5.13 -1.18 -5.84
C LEU A 27 3.99 -0.29 -6.37
N TYR A 28 4.36 0.74 -7.15
CA TYR A 28 3.45 1.80 -7.59
C TYR A 28 2.94 1.62 -9.02
N LYS A 29 3.51 0.71 -9.80
CA LYS A 29 2.99 0.40 -11.14
C LYS A 29 1.59 -0.17 -11.02
N GLU A 30 0.66 0.52 -11.67
CA GLU A 30 -0.72 0.07 -11.82
C GLU A 30 -0.78 -1.15 -12.74
N ASP A 31 -1.63 -2.10 -12.37
CA ASP A 31 -1.99 -3.20 -13.24
C ASP A 31 -2.86 -2.71 -14.41
N LYS A 32 -2.57 -3.15 -15.63
CA LYS A 32 -3.23 -2.63 -16.84
C LYS A 32 -4.71 -2.99 -16.94
N GLY A 33 -5.16 -4.03 -16.24
CA GLY A 33 -6.55 -4.46 -16.26
C GLY A 33 -7.38 -3.77 -15.18
N SER A 34 -6.83 -3.67 -13.97
CA SER A 34 -7.56 -3.13 -12.81
C SER A 34 -7.29 -1.65 -12.54
N GLY A 35 -6.19 -1.08 -13.03
CA GLY A 35 -5.74 0.28 -12.68
C GLY A 35 -5.27 0.39 -11.23
N ILE A 36 -5.07 -0.73 -10.54
CA ILE A 36 -4.73 -0.78 -9.11
C ILE A 36 -3.25 -1.14 -8.95
N SER A 37 -2.54 -0.42 -8.08
CA SER A 37 -1.15 -0.72 -7.73
C SER A 37 -1.04 -1.64 -6.51
N LYS A 38 0.14 -2.22 -6.27
CA LYS A 38 0.38 -3.03 -5.05
C LYS A 38 0.30 -2.16 -3.78
N SER A 39 0.73 -0.90 -3.85
CA SER A 39 0.57 0.04 -2.75
C SER A 39 -0.90 0.25 -2.36
N ASP A 40 -1.81 0.30 -3.33
CA ASP A 40 -3.24 0.51 -3.06
C ASP A 40 -3.83 -0.70 -2.34
N VAL A 41 -3.47 -1.91 -2.77
CA VAL A 41 -3.88 -3.16 -2.10
C VAL A 41 -3.40 -3.17 -0.65
N LEU A 42 -2.14 -2.80 -0.40
CA LEU A 42 -1.59 -2.74 0.97
C LEU A 42 -2.30 -1.68 1.83
N ALA A 43 -2.63 -0.52 1.25
CA ALA A 43 -3.37 0.53 1.94
C ALA A 43 -4.79 0.07 2.31
N LEU A 44 -5.48 -0.62 1.39
CA LEU A 44 -6.80 -1.19 1.63
C LEU A 44 -6.76 -2.27 2.72
N GLN A 45 -5.79 -3.18 2.66
CA GLN A 45 -5.61 -4.21 3.70
C GLN A 45 -5.37 -3.60 5.08
N LYS A 46 -4.56 -2.53 5.16
CA LYS A 46 -4.33 -1.81 6.42
C LYS A 46 -5.63 -1.22 6.97
N ARG A 47 -6.42 -0.58 6.10
CA ARG A 47 -7.71 0.01 6.50
C ARG A 47 -8.72 -1.06 6.93
N LEU A 48 -8.80 -2.18 6.21
CA LEU A 48 -9.67 -3.30 6.59
C LEU A 48 -9.32 -3.83 7.98
N LYS A 49 -8.04 -4.09 8.24
CA LYS A 49 -7.58 -4.56 9.55
C LYS A 49 -7.93 -3.58 10.67
N GLN A 50 -7.81 -2.29 10.42
CA GLN A 50 -8.20 -1.26 11.38
C GLN A 50 -9.71 -1.30 11.65
N LEU A 51 -10.54 -1.35 10.61
CA LEU A 51 -11.99 -1.41 10.74
C LEU A 51 -12.46 -2.68 11.46
N GLU A 52 -11.85 -3.83 11.18
CA GLU A 52 -12.12 -5.08 11.90
C GLU A 52 -11.82 -4.94 13.39
N SER A 53 -10.69 -4.33 13.74
CA SER A 53 -10.32 -4.09 15.14
C SER A 53 -11.28 -3.14 15.86
N GLU A 54 -11.71 -2.06 15.19
CA GLU A 54 -12.71 -1.13 15.72
C GLU A 54 -14.06 -1.83 15.90
N ASN A 55 -14.48 -2.64 14.94
CA ASN A 55 -15.72 -3.40 15.00
C ASN A 55 -15.74 -4.38 16.19
N ASP A 56 -14.63 -5.07 16.44
CA ASP A 56 -14.48 -5.98 17.57
C ASP A 56 -14.56 -5.26 18.92
N ILE A 57 -13.93 -4.09 19.03
CA ILE A 57 -14.03 -3.23 20.23
C ILE A 57 -15.50 -2.82 20.46
N LEU A 58 -16.19 -2.37 19.42
CA LEU A 58 -17.59 -1.96 19.52
C LEU A 58 -18.50 -3.12 19.93
N LYS A 59 -18.33 -4.32 19.35
CA LYS A 59 -19.07 -5.53 19.75
C LYS A 59 -18.83 -5.89 21.22
N LYS A 60 -17.59 -5.80 21.69
CA LYS A 60 -17.24 -6.03 23.10
C LYS A 60 -17.92 -5.00 24.01
N ALA A 61 -17.88 -3.72 23.64
CA ALA A 61 -18.54 -2.66 24.38
C ALA A 61 -20.06 -2.88 24.47
N LEU A 62 -20.72 -3.18 23.35
CA LEU A 62 -22.15 -3.51 23.30
C LEU A 62 -22.50 -4.69 24.23
N THR A 63 -21.68 -5.73 24.24
CA THR A 63 -21.89 -6.90 25.11
C THR A 63 -21.81 -6.52 26.60
N ILE A 64 -20.93 -5.59 26.97
CA ILE A 64 -20.84 -5.09 28.34
C ILE A 64 -22.07 -4.25 28.69
N PHE A 65 -22.48 -3.35 27.79
CA PHE A 65 -23.65 -2.50 28.00
C PHE A 65 -24.96 -3.30 28.07
N ALA A 66 -25.12 -4.35 27.27
CA ALA A 66 -26.31 -5.20 27.30
C ALA A 66 -26.40 -6.12 28.52
N LYS A 67 -25.27 -6.36 29.20
CA LYS A 67 -25.22 -7.14 30.46
C LYS A 67 -25.44 -6.30 31.72
N LYS A 68 -25.43 -4.97 31.59
CA LYS A 68 -25.71 -4.03 32.67
C LYS A 68 -27.17 -3.64 32.65
#